data_AF-A0A7J6T1F8-F1
#
_entry.id   AF-A0A7J6T1F8-F1
#
_cell.length_a   1.000
_cell.length_b   1.000
_cell.length_c   1.000
_cell.angle_alpha   90.00
_cell.angle_beta   90.00
_cell.angle_gamma   90.00
#
_symmetry.space_group_name_H-M   'P 1'
#
loop_
_entity.id
_entity.type
_entity.pdbx_description
1 polymer ?
#
loop_
_entity_poly.entity_id
_entity_poly.type
_entity_poly.pdbx_seq_one_letter_code
_entity_poly.pdbx_strand_id
1 'polypeptide(L)'
;RDHHLCPRWFARGRLFVAYADAQLMKQWPLWISLFVGVALLIVALVGCGATYKYNRCLLLCFLAFASLMLIVLIALSIAVTIYGDAIHSLGTADTQQLLHVTGQEATAYSSVRSFYLGVYDQAHCSGGVCEFQGPNLVCSEVSCKVGKVGDVFYKWLRHGPRGLTPEVLAACLRETAPHASTEAASAWCVSDTVIFEALG
;
A
#
# COMPACT_ATOMS: atom_id res chain seq x y z
N ARG A 1 -26.60 -27.89 36.73
CA ARG A 1 -27.42 -26.81 36.11
C ARG A 1 -26.40 -25.78 35.67
N ASP A 2 -25.75 -26.10 34.57
CA ASP A 2 -24.49 -25.53 34.13
C ASP A 2 -24.71 -25.03 32.72
N HIS A 3 -24.29 -23.80 32.41
CA HIS A 3 -23.66 -23.43 31.15
C HIS A 3 -23.13 -22.00 31.23
N HIS A 4 -22.07 -21.77 30.45
CA HIS A 4 -21.41 -20.51 30.08
C HIS A 4 -20.21 -20.02 30.92
N LEU A 5 -19.15 -20.83 30.91
CA LEU A 5 -17.77 -20.32 30.85
C LEU A 5 -17.21 -20.69 29.47
N CYS A 6 -17.16 -19.72 28.56
CA CYS A 6 -16.51 -19.87 27.26
C CYS A 6 -15.02 -19.49 27.39
N PRO A 7 -14.07 -20.34 26.96
CA PRO A 7 -12.67 -20.18 27.32
C PRO A 7 -11.91 -19.21 26.41
N ARG A 8 -11.13 -18.33 27.04
CA ARG A 8 -10.24 -17.26 26.51
C ARG A 8 -9.12 -17.70 25.54
N TRP A 9 -9.19 -18.90 24.96
CA TRP A 9 -8.09 -19.48 24.18
C TRP A 9 -8.09 -19.10 22.69
N PHE A 10 -9.22 -18.65 22.13
CA PHE A 10 -9.30 -18.25 20.72
C PHE A 10 -8.66 -16.88 20.40
N ALA A 11 -8.31 -16.07 21.40
CA ALA A 11 -7.73 -14.74 21.19
C ALA A 11 -6.22 -14.78 20.86
N ARG A 12 -5.48 -15.81 21.30
CA ARG A 12 -4.03 -15.91 21.04
C ARG A 12 -3.69 -16.40 19.63
N GLY A 13 -4.56 -17.18 18.98
CA GLY A 13 -4.33 -17.65 17.61
C GLY A 13 -4.39 -16.53 16.57
N ARG A 14 -5.25 -15.52 16.77
CA ARG A 14 -5.37 -14.37 15.84
C ARG A 14 -4.21 -13.38 15.96
N LEU A 15 -3.59 -13.28 17.13
CA LEU A 15 -2.40 -12.46 17.35
C LEU A 15 -1.15 -13.02 16.64
N PHE A 16 -1.02 -14.33 16.53
CA PHE A 16 0.11 -14.94 15.80
C PHE A 16 -0.03 -14.81 14.28
N VAL A 17 -1.27 -14.85 13.75
CA VAL A 17 -1.55 -14.60 12.32
C VAL A 17 -1.35 -13.12 11.97
N ALA A 18 -1.82 -12.20 12.83
CA ALA A 18 -1.60 -10.76 12.63
C ALA A 18 -0.11 -10.35 12.78
N TYR A 19 0.65 -11.01 13.66
CA TYR A 19 2.09 -10.74 13.83
C TYR A 19 2.94 -11.33 12.68
N ALA A 20 2.50 -12.44 12.08
CA ALA A 20 3.15 -13.02 10.90
C ALA A 20 2.97 -12.11 9.66
N ASP A 21 1.80 -11.49 9.48
CA ASP A 21 1.52 -10.60 8.34
C ASP A 21 2.34 -9.30 8.37
N ALA A 22 2.54 -8.70 9.55
CA ALA A 22 3.29 -7.45 9.67
C ALA A 22 4.82 -7.62 9.45
N GLN A 23 5.39 -8.77 9.79
CA GLN A 23 6.80 -9.06 9.47
C GLN A 23 7.00 -9.57 8.04
N LEU A 24 6.02 -10.29 7.46
CA LEU A 24 6.07 -10.70 6.05
C LEU A 24 6.11 -9.48 5.13
N MET A 25 5.28 -8.47 5.38
CA MET A 25 5.20 -7.26 4.54
C MET A 25 6.45 -6.37 4.62
N LYS A 26 7.18 -6.40 5.75
CA LYS A 26 8.44 -5.65 5.89
C LYS A 26 9.60 -6.26 5.09
N GLN A 27 9.52 -7.57 4.79
CA GLN A 27 10.48 -8.29 3.95
C GLN A 27 9.94 -8.62 2.55
N TRP A 28 8.67 -8.32 2.27
CA TRP A 28 8.05 -8.54 0.95
C TRP A 28 8.91 -8.10 -0.24
N PRO A 29 9.57 -6.92 -0.24
CA PRO A 29 10.39 -6.54 -1.39
C PRO A 29 11.69 -7.36 -1.48
N LEU A 30 12.21 -7.84 -0.35
CA LEU A 30 13.37 -8.75 -0.30
C LEU A 30 12.99 -10.12 -0.84
N TRP A 31 11.82 -10.64 -0.48
CA TRP A 31 11.31 -11.91 -0.98
C TRP A 31 11.03 -11.85 -2.48
N ILE A 32 10.45 -10.76 -2.99
CA ILE A 32 10.28 -10.55 -4.44
C ILE A 32 11.65 -10.51 -5.13
N SER A 33 12.58 -9.71 -4.63
CA SER A 33 13.91 -9.58 -5.22
C SER A 33 14.65 -10.91 -5.25
N LEU A 34 14.56 -11.71 -4.17
CA LEU A 34 15.11 -13.05 -4.10
C LEU A 34 14.46 -13.98 -5.14
N PHE A 35 13.12 -13.98 -5.24
CA PHE A 35 12.39 -14.84 -6.16
C PHE A 35 12.71 -14.50 -7.62
N VAL A 36 12.74 -13.21 -7.95
CA VAL A 36 13.14 -12.72 -9.27
C VAL A 36 14.59 -13.10 -9.57
N GLY A 37 15.51 -12.93 -8.62
CA GLY A 37 16.91 -13.29 -8.78
C GLY A 37 17.12 -14.79 -9.03
N VAL A 38 16.46 -15.65 -8.26
CA VAL A 38 16.51 -17.10 -8.45
C VAL A 38 15.91 -17.51 -9.79
N ALA A 39 14.78 -16.92 -10.19
CA ALA A 39 14.16 -17.19 -11.48
C ALA A 39 15.10 -16.82 -12.65
N LEU A 40 15.76 -15.66 -12.58
CA LEU A 40 16.75 -15.24 -13.59
C LEU A 40 17.94 -16.19 -13.68
N LEU A 41 18.41 -16.70 -12.54
CA LEU A 41 19.53 -17.65 -12.48
C LEU A 41 19.14 -18.99 -13.12
N ILE A 42 17.94 -19.49 -12.84
CA ILE A 42 17.39 -20.71 -13.47
C ILE A 42 17.29 -20.52 -14.99
N VAL A 43 16.72 -19.39 -15.44
CA VAL A 43 16.61 -19.07 -16.87
C VAL A 43 17.98 -19.03 -17.54
N ALA A 44 18.98 -18.43 -16.89
CA ALA A 44 20.35 -18.39 -17.42
C ALA A 44 20.98 -19.79 -17.54
N LEU A 45 20.84 -20.65 -16.52
CA LEU A 45 21.38 -22.01 -16.55
C LEU A 45 20.71 -22.88 -17.61
N VAL A 46 19.38 -22.79 -17.72
CA VAL A 46 18.60 -23.52 -18.75
C VAL A 46 18.99 -23.01 -20.14
N GLY A 47 19.17 -21.70 -20.31
CA GLY A 47 19.64 -21.10 -21.56
C GLY A 47 21.03 -21.61 -21.97
N CYS A 48 22.01 -21.55 -21.07
CA CYS A 48 23.37 -22.04 -21.31
C CYS A 48 23.38 -23.54 -21.63
N GLY A 49 22.60 -24.35 -20.89
CA GLY A 49 22.46 -25.79 -21.11
C GLY A 49 21.82 -26.14 -22.46
N ALA A 50 20.85 -25.35 -22.91
CA ALA A 50 20.19 -25.53 -24.20
C ALA A 50 21.16 -25.28 -25.37
N THR A 51 21.99 -24.22 -25.30
CA THR A 51 23.01 -23.92 -26.31
C THR A 51 24.17 -24.92 -26.31
N TYR A 52 24.59 -25.42 -25.14
CA TYR A 52 25.74 -26.32 -25.05
C TYR A 52 25.43 -27.72 -25.59
N LYS A 53 24.20 -28.23 -25.39
CA LYS A 53 23.87 -29.63 -25.72
C LYS A 53 22.97 -29.81 -26.96
N TYR A 54 22.60 -28.73 -27.65
CA TYR A 54 21.69 -28.72 -28.81
C TYR A 54 20.41 -29.57 -28.62
N ASN A 55 19.95 -29.72 -27.37
CA ASN A 55 18.83 -30.59 -27.06
C ASN A 55 17.51 -29.83 -27.29
N ARG A 56 16.76 -30.24 -28.31
CA ARG A 56 15.50 -29.59 -28.75
C ARG A 56 14.47 -29.47 -27.63
N CYS A 57 14.40 -30.44 -26.72
CA CYS A 57 13.47 -30.41 -25.59
C CYS A 57 13.82 -29.29 -24.59
N LEU A 58 15.10 -29.11 -24.30
CA LEU A 58 15.61 -28.09 -23.37
C LEU A 58 15.42 -26.69 -23.95
N LEU A 59 15.62 -26.53 -25.27
CA LEU A 59 15.33 -25.31 -26.00
C LEU A 59 13.83 -24.95 -25.98
N LEU A 60 12.94 -25.94 -26.14
CA LEU A 60 11.48 -25.74 -26.05
C LEU A 60 11.02 -25.34 -24.65
N CYS A 61 11.55 -25.98 -23.60
CA CYS A 61 11.23 -25.61 -22.22
C CYS A 61 11.68 -24.19 -21.89
N PHE A 62 12.89 -23.80 -22.34
CA PHE A 62 13.38 -22.42 -22.20
C PHE A 62 12.45 -21.42 -22.88
N LEU A 63 12.08 -21.69 -24.14
CA LEU A 63 11.21 -20.80 -24.93
C LEU A 63 9.82 -20.66 -24.28
N ALA A 64 9.25 -21.76 -23.78
CA ALA A 64 7.96 -21.73 -23.09
C ALA A 64 8.01 -20.89 -21.80
N PHE A 65 9.07 -21.05 -21.00
CA PHE A 65 9.24 -20.28 -19.77
C PHE A 65 9.48 -18.79 -20.06
N ALA A 66 10.32 -18.47 -21.04
CA ALA A 66 10.59 -17.10 -21.46
C ALA A 66 9.32 -16.42 -22.01
N SER A 67 8.53 -17.14 -22.81
CA SER A 67 7.24 -16.66 -23.32
C SER A 67 6.25 -16.39 -22.19
N LEU A 68 6.14 -17.31 -21.22
CA LEU A 68 5.27 -17.13 -20.06
C LEU A 68 5.68 -15.92 -19.22
N MET A 69 6.98 -15.74 -18.97
CA MET A 69 7.50 -14.54 -18.27
C MET A 69 7.21 -13.26 -19.06
N LEU A 70 7.38 -13.28 -20.38
CA LEU A 70 7.07 -12.14 -21.23
C LEU A 70 5.58 -11.76 -21.15
N ILE A 71 4.67 -12.74 -21.19
CA ILE A 71 3.22 -12.51 -21.05
C ILE A 71 2.91 -11.87 -19.69
N VAL A 72 3.50 -12.38 -18.61
CA VAL A 72 3.33 -11.80 -17.27
C VAL A 72 3.84 -10.36 -17.20
N LEU A 73 5.01 -10.07 -17.78
CA LEU A 73 5.58 -8.72 -17.80
C LEU A 73 4.73 -7.75 -18.62
N ILE A 74 4.14 -8.20 -19.74
CA ILE A 74 3.23 -7.39 -20.54
C ILE A 74 1.96 -7.10 -19.74
N ALA A 75 1.36 -8.11 -19.09
CA ALA A 75 0.17 -7.93 -18.27
C ALA A 75 0.41 -6.95 -17.10
N LEU A 76 1.56 -7.07 -16.42
CA LEU A 76 1.97 -6.16 -15.36
C LEU A 76 2.20 -4.74 -15.89
N SER A 77 2.86 -4.58 -17.03
CA SER A 77 3.08 -3.27 -17.65
C SER A 77 1.76 -2.58 -17.97
N ILE A 78 0.80 -3.29 -18.57
CA ILE A 78 -0.54 -2.76 -18.88
C ILE A 78 -1.25 -2.35 -17.58
N ALA A 79 -1.20 -3.18 -16.54
CA ALA A 79 -1.79 -2.85 -15.25
C ALA A 79 -1.18 -1.56 -14.68
N VAL A 80 0.16 -1.44 -14.69
CA VAL A 80 0.85 -0.24 -14.20
C VAL A 80 0.48 1.00 -15.00
N THR A 81 0.38 0.93 -16.33
CA THR A 81 -0.07 2.08 -17.15
C THR A 81 -1.46 2.55 -16.76
N ILE A 82 -2.40 1.60 -16.64
CA ILE A 82 -3.79 1.91 -16.31
C ILE A 82 -3.93 2.52 -14.90
N TYR A 83 -3.22 1.97 -13.91
CA TYR A 83 -3.20 2.53 -12.57
C TYR A 83 -2.45 3.87 -12.50
N GLY A 84 -1.41 4.04 -13.32
CA GLY A 84 -0.63 5.28 -13.41
C GLY A 84 -1.47 6.46 -13.88
N ASP A 85 -2.28 6.28 -14.91
CA ASP A 85 -3.19 7.33 -15.39
C ASP A 85 -4.20 7.75 -14.32
N ALA A 86 -4.74 6.77 -13.57
CA ALA A 86 -5.65 7.03 -12.45
C ALA A 86 -4.95 7.78 -11.31
N ILE A 87 -3.72 7.40 -10.95
CA ILE A 87 -2.93 8.08 -9.91
C ILE A 87 -2.60 9.52 -10.33
N HIS A 88 -2.22 9.73 -11.59
CA HIS A 88 -1.92 11.06 -12.11
C HIS A 88 -3.16 11.98 -12.08
N SER A 89 -4.33 11.46 -12.49
CA SER A 89 -5.61 12.17 -12.38
C SER A 89 -5.92 12.57 -10.93
N LEU A 90 -5.81 11.60 -10.00
CA LEU A 90 -6.01 11.83 -8.56
C LEU A 90 -4.99 12.82 -7.98
N GLY A 91 -3.76 12.84 -8.50
CA GLY A 91 -2.70 13.75 -8.08
C GLY A 91 -2.99 15.20 -8.44
N THR A 92 -3.89 15.48 -9.38
CA THR A 92 -4.34 16.85 -9.70
C THR A 92 -5.61 17.26 -8.97
N ALA A 93 -6.37 16.30 -8.45
CA ALA A 93 -7.64 16.52 -7.77
C ALA A 93 -7.47 17.15 -6.38
N ASP A 94 -8.47 17.92 -5.95
CA ASP A 94 -8.55 18.45 -4.59
C ASP A 94 -9.22 17.45 -3.63
N THR A 95 -9.05 17.64 -2.32
CA THR A 95 -9.58 16.75 -1.26
C THR A 95 -11.09 16.51 -1.38
N GLN A 96 -11.84 17.54 -1.80
CA GLN A 96 -13.28 17.42 -2.01
C GLN A 96 -13.62 16.53 -3.22
N GLN A 97 -12.81 16.57 -4.27
CA GLN A 97 -12.98 15.74 -5.46
C GLN A 97 -12.61 14.28 -5.16
N LEU A 98 -11.54 14.07 -4.37
CA LEU A 98 -11.09 12.77 -3.87
C LEU A 98 -12.17 12.03 -3.07
N LEU A 99 -13.09 12.76 -2.44
CA LEU A 99 -14.22 12.21 -1.70
C LEU A 99 -15.36 11.66 -2.59
N HIS A 100 -15.44 12.12 -3.83
CA HIS A 100 -16.55 11.81 -4.75
C HIS A 100 -16.08 11.08 -6.01
N VAL A 101 -14.89 10.50 -5.97
CA VAL A 101 -14.32 9.73 -7.07
C VAL A 101 -15.17 8.49 -7.34
N THR A 102 -15.40 8.18 -8.62
CA THR A 102 -16.17 7.00 -9.04
C THR A 102 -15.41 6.14 -10.04
N GLY A 103 -15.83 4.89 -10.20
CA GLY A 103 -15.23 3.97 -11.17
C GLY A 103 -13.81 3.54 -10.82
N GLN A 104 -12.90 3.67 -11.79
CA GLN A 104 -11.55 3.13 -11.69
C GLN A 104 -10.65 3.91 -10.74
N GLU A 105 -10.78 5.24 -10.74
CA GLU A 105 -10.05 6.13 -9.83
C GLU A 105 -10.43 5.86 -8.37
N ALA A 106 -11.68 5.49 -8.08
CA ALA A 106 -12.11 5.12 -6.73
C ALA A 106 -11.42 3.84 -6.22
N THR A 107 -11.15 2.91 -7.14
CA THR A 107 -10.40 1.69 -6.83
C THR A 107 -8.94 2.00 -6.55
N ALA A 108 -8.33 2.90 -7.34
CA ALA A 108 -6.97 3.37 -7.09
C ALA A 108 -6.89 4.12 -5.75
N TYR A 109 -7.81 5.04 -5.49
CA TYR A 109 -7.88 5.81 -4.24
C TYR A 109 -7.99 4.91 -3.01
N SER A 110 -8.96 4.00 -3.00
CA SER A 110 -9.16 3.06 -1.90
C SER A 110 -7.99 2.10 -1.70
N SER A 111 -7.30 1.71 -2.78
CA SER A 111 -6.10 0.86 -2.71
C SER A 111 -4.92 1.61 -2.08
N VAL A 112 -4.65 2.85 -2.53
CA VAL A 112 -3.59 3.70 -1.95
C VAL A 112 -3.89 4.03 -0.49
N ARG A 113 -5.16 4.35 -0.16
CA ARG A 113 -5.61 4.54 1.22
C ARG A 113 -5.34 3.31 2.07
N SER A 114 -5.76 2.14 1.61
CA SER A 114 -5.56 0.88 2.35
C SER A 114 -4.08 0.58 2.56
N PHE A 115 -3.24 0.84 1.55
CA PHE A 115 -1.79 0.70 1.66
C PHE A 115 -1.21 1.68 2.69
N TYR A 116 -1.59 2.96 2.62
CA TYR A 116 -1.16 3.98 3.59
C TYR A 116 -1.50 3.57 5.03
N LEU A 117 -2.75 3.19 5.28
CA LEU A 117 -3.21 2.80 6.60
C LEU A 117 -2.48 1.54 7.10
N GLY A 118 -2.25 0.58 6.20
CA GLY A 118 -1.44 -0.61 6.50
C GLY A 118 -0.01 -0.26 6.88
N VAL A 119 0.66 0.63 6.15
CA VAL A 119 2.03 1.07 6.47
C VAL A 119 2.06 1.83 7.79
N TYR A 120 1.08 2.70 8.04
CA TYR A 120 0.98 3.47 9.29
C TYR A 120 0.89 2.54 10.52
N ASP A 121 0.00 1.54 10.46
CA ASP A 121 -0.18 0.57 11.54
C ASP A 121 1.05 -0.36 11.70
N GLN A 122 1.59 -0.89 10.60
CA GLN A 122 2.76 -1.77 10.61
C GLN A 122 4.04 -1.07 11.10
N ALA A 123 4.17 0.23 10.85
CA ALA A 123 5.28 1.02 11.36
C ALA A 123 5.10 1.42 12.84
N HIS A 124 3.99 1.02 13.47
CA HIS A 124 3.57 1.44 14.81
C HIS A 124 3.64 2.96 14.96
N CYS A 125 3.02 3.66 14.00
CA CYS A 125 2.91 5.10 14.04
C CYS A 125 1.82 5.54 15.03
N SER A 126 1.97 6.75 15.55
CA SER A 126 1.04 7.43 16.44
C SER A 126 1.05 8.94 16.16
N GLY A 127 -0.02 9.63 16.52
CA GLY A 127 -0.19 11.06 16.27
C GLY A 127 -0.78 11.37 14.88
N GLY A 128 -0.50 12.54 14.31
CA GLY A 128 -1.14 12.95 13.04
C GLY A 128 -2.64 13.25 13.15
N VAL A 129 -3.15 13.38 14.38
CA VAL A 129 -4.49 13.92 14.65
C VAL A 129 -4.50 15.39 14.30
N CYS A 130 -5.43 15.79 13.44
CA CYS A 130 -5.58 17.13 12.90
C CYS A 130 -6.98 17.66 13.20
N GLU A 131 -7.04 18.88 13.71
CA GLU A 131 -8.29 19.56 14.03
C GLU A 131 -8.22 21.03 13.59
N PHE A 132 -9.37 21.58 13.19
CA PHE A 132 -9.46 23.00 12.89
C PHE A 132 -9.61 23.80 14.19
N GLN A 133 -8.64 24.69 14.44
CA GLN A 133 -8.69 25.71 15.49
C GLN A 133 -8.98 27.06 14.82
N GLY A 134 -10.28 27.33 14.60
CA GLY A 134 -10.71 28.47 13.79
C GLY A 134 -10.38 28.26 12.31
N PRO A 135 -9.72 29.20 11.61
CA PRO A 135 -9.34 29.02 10.20
C PRO A 135 -8.12 28.13 10.00
N ASN A 136 -7.39 27.79 11.08
CA ASN A 136 -6.13 27.09 11.00
C ASN A 136 -6.30 25.60 11.27
N LEU A 137 -5.73 24.75 10.42
CA LEU A 137 -5.59 23.32 10.69
C LEU A 137 -4.36 23.09 11.56
N VAL A 138 -4.56 22.47 12.73
CA VAL A 138 -3.48 22.13 13.66
C VAL A 138 -3.38 20.62 13.75
N CYS A 139 -2.19 20.09 13.48
CA CYS A 139 -1.91 18.66 13.51
C CYS A 139 -0.86 18.32 14.56
N SER A 140 -1.08 17.21 15.27
CA SER A 140 -0.06 16.59 16.11
C SER A 140 1.05 15.96 15.26
N GLU A 141 2.27 15.90 15.81
CA GLU A 141 3.40 15.27 15.15
C GLU A 141 3.17 13.76 14.99
N VAL A 142 3.67 13.21 13.88
CA VAL A 142 3.62 11.76 13.62
C VAL A 142 4.91 11.15 14.12
N SER A 143 4.80 10.20 15.03
CA SER A 143 5.93 9.45 15.57
C SER A 143 5.76 7.96 15.30
N CYS A 144 6.76 7.35 14.68
CA CYS A 144 6.75 5.93 14.30
C CYS A 144 7.97 5.21 14.89
N LYS A 145 7.83 3.89 15.11
CA LYS A 145 8.96 3.05 15.54
C LYS A 145 10.12 3.05 14.53
N VAL A 146 9.81 3.24 13.25
CA VAL A 146 10.79 3.40 12.17
C VAL A 146 10.89 4.89 11.83
N GLY A 147 11.94 5.56 12.29
CA GLY A 147 12.10 7.03 12.16
C GLY A 147 11.91 7.55 10.73
N LYS A 148 12.55 6.90 9.74
CA LYS A 148 12.43 7.29 8.32
C LYS A 148 10.99 7.28 7.79
N VAL A 149 10.13 6.39 8.30
CA VAL A 149 8.72 6.31 7.90
C VAL A 149 7.94 7.46 8.54
N GLY A 150 8.23 7.76 9.81
CA GLY A 150 7.67 8.93 10.51
C GLY A 150 8.01 10.24 9.81
N ASP A 151 9.26 10.42 9.38
CA ASP A 151 9.70 11.63 8.65
C ASP A 151 8.89 11.85 7.37
N VAL A 152 8.59 10.78 6.62
CA VAL A 152 7.80 10.84 5.39
C VAL A 152 6.35 11.20 5.67
N PHE A 153 5.71 10.53 6.64
CA PHE A 153 4.34 10.85 7.03
C PHE A 153 4.22 12.28 7.56
N TYR A 154 5.16 12.71 8.39
CA TYR A 154 5.18 14.07 8.92
C TYR A 154 5.39 15.11 7.82
N LYS A 155 6.25 14.82 6.83
CA LYS A 155 6.44 15.68 5.66
C LYS A 155 5.14 15.83 4.87
N TRP A 156 4.44 14.74 4.58
CA TRP A 156 3.18 14.78 3.85
C TRP A 156 2.10 15.56 4.63
N LEU A 157 1.98 15.32 5.93
CA LEU A 157 1.05 16.03 6.80
C LEU A 157 1.29 17.55 6.82
N ARG A 158 2.57 17.98 6.81
CA ARG A 158 2.94 19.40 6.83
C ARG A 158 2.71 20.12 5.51
N HIS A 159 2.81 19.43 4.37
CA HIS A 159 2.48 20.06 3.08
C HIS A 159 1.01 20.43 3.02
N GLY A 160 0.19 19.66 3.75
CA GLY A 160 -1.22 19.91 3.89
C GLY A 160 -1.97 19.65 2.59
N PRO A 161 -3.28 19.43 2.69
CA PRO A 161 -4.06 19.05 1.54
C PRO A 161 -4.62 20.27 0.79
N ARG A 162 -4.85 20.12 -0.52
CA ARG A 162 -5.50 21.18 -1.33
C ARG A 162 -7.01 21.18 -1.12
N GLY A 163 -7.56 22.35 -0.76
CA GLY A 163 -9.01 22.55 -0.65
C GLY A 163 -9.68 21.86 0.55
N LEU A 164 -8.94 21.55 1.61
CA LEU A 164 -9.52 20.95 2.81
C LEU A 164 -10.30 21.98 3.63
N THR A 165 -11.57 21.67 3.89
CA THR A 165 -12.44 22.39 4.80
C THR A 165 -12.81 21.51 6.00
N PRO A 166 -13.36 22.07 7.10
CA PRO A 166 -13.84 21.28 8.22
C PRO A 166 -14.88 20.22 7.81
N GLU A 167 -15.75 20.53 6.85
CA GLU A 167 -16.77 19.58 6.36
C GLU A 167 -16.14 18.42 5.60
N VAL A 168 -15.17 18.72 4.73
CA VAL A 168 -14.46 17.71 3.93
C VAL A 168 -13.65 16.79 4.85
N LEU A 169 -12.93 17.35 5.83
CA LEU A 169 -12.20 16.57 6.83
C LEU A 169 -13.14 15.63 7.59
N ALA A 170 -14.27 16.15 8.09
CA ALA A 170 -15.24 15.35 8.81
C ALA A 170 -15.83 14.22 7.95
N ALA A 171 -16.07 14.48 6.66
CA ALA A 171 -16.60 13.49 5.74
C ALA A 171 -15.56 12.39 5.42
N CYS A 172 -14.31 12.76 5.18
CA CYS A 172 -13.21 11.80 4.99
C CYS A 172 -12.98 10.93 6.23
N LEU A 173 -13.02 11.53 7.43
CA LEU A 173 -12.90 10.79 8.67
C LEU A 173 -14.02 9.77 8.86
N ARG A 174 -15.27 10.11 8.50
CA ARG A 174 -16.39 9.17 8.57
C ARG A 174 -16.21 7.95 7.66
N GLU A 175 -15.61 8.15 6.49
CA GLU A 175 -15.35 7.06 5.56
C GLU A 175 -14.15 6.22 5.96
N THR A 176 -13.12 6.84 6.54
CA THR A 176 -11.82 6.19 6.80
C THR A 176 -11.72 5.57 8.20
N ALA A 177 -12.36 6.17 9.22
CA ALA A 177 -12.31 5.70 10.60
C ALA A 177 -12.81 4.25 10.82
N PRO A 178 -13.77 3.69 10.06
CA PRO A 178 -14.14 2.28 10.19
C PRO A 178 -13.00 1.29 9.86
N HIS A 179 -11.96 1.75 9.16
CA HIS A 179 -10.90 0.91 8.62
C HIS A 179 -9.54 1.13 9.29
N ALA A 180 -9.42 2.07 10.24
CA ALA A 180 -8.15 2.42 10.86
C ALA A 180 -8.32 3.11 12.22
N SER A 181 -7.20 3.34 12.93
CA SER A 181 -7.19 4.22 14.09
C SER A 181 -7.56 5.65 13.71
N THR A 182 -8.11 6.41 14.64
CA THR A 182 -8.46 7.83 14.45
C THR A 182 -7.25 8.66 14.01
N GLU A 183 -6.08 8.34 14.56
CA GLU A 183 -4.78 8.92 14.21
C GLU A 183 -4.43 8.68 12.74
N ALA A 184 -4.47 7.43 12.28
CA ALA A 184 -4.15 7.06 10.90
C ALA A 184 -5.17 7.64 9.90
N ALA A 185 -6.45 7.61 10.26
CA ALA A 185 -7.53 8.17 9.43
C ALA A 185 -7.38 9.68 9.29
N SER A 186 -7.09 10.39 10.37
CA SER A 186 -6.81 11.83 10.36
C SER A 186 -5.59 12.16 9.51
N ALA A 187 -4.49 11.43 9.71
CA ALA A 187 -3.27 11.63 8.97
C ALA A 187 -3.49 11.43 7.46
N TRP A 188 -4.24 10.38 7.06
CA TRP A 188 -4.64 10.14 5.67
C TRP A 188 -5.45 11.32 5.09
N CYS A 189 -6.53 11.71 5.75
CA CYS A 189 -7.44 12.75 5.26
C CYS A 189 -6.78 14.13 5.09
N VAL A 190 -5.64 14.36 5.75
CA VAL A 190 -4.86 15.60 5.64
C VAL A 190 -3.68 15.47 4.68
N SER A 191 -3.33 14.26 4.24
CA SER A 191 -2.18 14.03 3.37
C SER A 191 -2.50 13.40 2.01
N ASP A 192 -3.75 13.03 1.75
CA ASP A 192 -4.18 12.28 0.56
C ASP A 192 -3.73 12.93 -0.76
N THR A 193 -4.04 14.20 -0.98
CA THR A 193 -3.63 14.96 -2.19
C THR A 193 -2.10 14.96 -2.39
N VAL A 194 -1.33 15.16 -1.32
CA VAL A 194 0.14 15.17 -1.36
C VAL A 194 0.70 13.79 -1.67
N ILE A 195 0.04 12.73 -1.19
CA ILE A 195 0.43 11.35 -1.47
C ILE A 195 0.22 11.04 -2.95
N PHE A 196 -0.91 11.42 -3.54
CA PHE A 196 -1.14 11.20 -4.97
C PHE A 196 -0.20 12.05 -5.84
N GLU A 197 0.13 13.28 -5.43
CA GLU A 197 1.15 14.09 -6.09
C GLU A 197 2.55 13.46 -6.02
N ALA A 198 2.89 12.80 -4.90
CA ALA A 198 4.18 12.11 -4.76
C ALA A 198 4.26 10.79 -5.53
N LEU A 199 3.12 10.20 -5.90
CA LEU A 199 3.02 8.93 -6.62
C LEU A 199 2.84 9.09 -8.14
N GLY A 200 2.32 10.24 -8.60
CA GLY A 200 2.11 10.58 -10.01
C GLY A 200 3.30 11.30 -10.64
#